data_AF-A0A2J9EQ58-F1
#
_entry.id   AF-A0A2J9EQ58-F1
#
_cell.length_a   1.000
_cell.length_b   1.000
_cell.length_c   1.000
_cell.angle_alpha   90.00
_cell.angle_beta   90.00
_cell.angle_gamma   90.00
#
_symmetry.space_group_name_H-M   'P 1'
#
loop_
_entity.id
_entity.type
_entity.pdbx_description
1 polymer ?
#
loop_
_entity_poly.entity_id
_entity_poly.type
_entity_poly.pdbx_seq_one_letter_code
_entity_poly.pdbx_strand_id
1 'polypeptide(L)'
;MKEMKKMGRTLGNSSFSRMLSETESTRVFILKSGAEARFALTKILHDDIEAQTYVDAAVNGRDQAFLTPESVSDISRTIKLQQFFPAIGREVDGRIEVLDGSRRRAACLYNGTPFEVLVTKDDLSLSDARQLAIDIQTAKEHTLRELGKRLMVMYPESMNQSEIARAEGLSAAKISRAFQAASVPDELIGLFPSVSDLSINDYQTLLDIAEKVEARKGSLDELVETVRERIEGDTTLDPHDPTSKSRIIGFIRSVNSSAKSAKADKKVVTEKMAVFADKKQFARKKTDAEKRLVTYEFSRIPAHYQAELDAAVKTILEKMQAESKA
;
A
#
# COMPACT_ATOMS: atom_id res chain seq x y z
N MET A 1 51.81 31.65 -0.58
CA MET A 1 50.87 30.80 0.18
C MET A 1 49.53 30.86 -0.52
N LYS A 2 48.96 29.71 -0.88
CA LYS A 2 47.70 29.62 -1.65
C LYS A 2 46.54 29.70 -0.65
N GLU A 3 45.75 30.77 -0.68
CA GLU A 3 44.57 30.89 0.19
C GLU A 3 43.55 29.81 -0.13
N MET A 4 43.23 28.98 0.87
CA MET A 4 42.12 28.03 0.80
C MET A 4 40.80 28.80 0.86
N LYS A 5 40.10 28.88 -0.27
CA LYS A 5 38.71 29.32 -0.33
C LYS A 5 37.84 28.25 0.36
N LYS A 6 37.31 28.53 1.55
CA LYS A 6 36.31 27.69 2.20
C LYS A 6 35.07 27.63 1.31
N MET A 7 34.88 26.52 0.57
CA MET A 7 33.59 26.15 -0.01
C MET A 7 32.64 25.70 1.09
N GLY A 8 32.20 26.64 1.92
CA GLY A 8 30.96 26.49 2.66
C GLY A 8 29.82 26.95 1.77
N ARG A 9 28.70 26.23 1.75
CA ARG A 9 27.45 26.73 1.17
C ARG A 9 27.12 28.04 1.87
N THR A 10 27.28 29.16 1.19
CA THR A 10 26.66 30.42 1.60
C THR A 10 25.16 30.19 1.56
N LEU A 11 24.51 30.27 2.72
CA LEU A 11 23.05 30.43 2.82
C LEU A 11 22.73 31.73 2.08
N GLY A 12 22.48 31.62 0.79
CA GLY A 12 21.94 32.72 -0.01
C GLY A 12 20.62 33.16 0.60
N ASN A 13 20.29 34.44 0.42
CA ASN A 13 18.99 35.08 0.67
C ASN A 13 17.86 34.32 -0.04
N SER A 14 17.55 33.14 0.47
CA SER A 14 16.47 32.29 0.04
C SER A 14 15.25 32.64 0.88
N SER A 15 14.06 32.46 0.30
CA SER A 15 12.75 32.53 0.95
C SER A 15 12.72 31.90 2.37
N PHE A 16 13.60 30.93 2.61
CA PHE A 16 13.89 30.27 3.88
C PHE A 16 14.35 31.20 5.03
N SER A 17 15.13 32.25 4.73
CA SER A 17 15.58 33.23 5.73
C SER A 17 14.46 34.15 6.21
N ARG A 18 13.44 34.41 5.37
CA ARG A 18 12.18 35.07 5.77
C ARG A 18 11.25 34.14 6.56
N MET A 19 11.36 32.82 6.41
CA MET A 19 10.55 31.87 7.20
C MET A 19 10.86 31.93 8.70
N LEU A 20 12.07 32.37 9.08
CA LEU A 20 12.59 32.40 10.45
C LEU A 20 12.38 33.75 11.19
N SER A 21 11.83 34.79 10.55
CA SER A 21 11.53 36.05 11.23
C SER A 21 10.17 35.98 11.94
N GLU A 22 10.22 35.86 13.26
CA GLU A 22 9.13 35.64 14.23
C GLU A 22 8.12 36.79 14.41
N THR A 23 8.01 37.75 13.47
CA THR A 23 7.26 39.00 13.72
C THR A 23 6.16 39.33 12.72
N GLU A 24 6.08 38.66 11.57
CA GLU A 24 5.00 38.94 10.63
C GLU A 24 3.87 37.91 10.79
N SER A 25 2.81 38.35 11.46
CA SER A 25 1.49 37.67 11.51
C SER A 25 0.88 37.48 10.12
N THR A 26 1.49 38.03 9.08
CA THR A 26 0.98 38.05 7.72
C THR A 26 2.09 37.72 6.73
N ARG A 27 1.81 36.91 5.70
CA ARG A 27 2.75 36.56 4.62
C ARG A 27 2.08 36.78 3.27
N VAL A 28 2.84 37.13 2.25
CA VAL A 28 2.33 37.30 0.88
C VAL A 28 2.98 36.28 -0.04
N PHE A 29 2.17 35.57 -0.82
CA PHE A 29 2.61 34.63 -1.86
C PHE A 29 2.21 35.16 -3.23
N ILE A 30 3.09 35.00 -4.21
CA ILE A 30 2.78 35.26 -5.62
C ILE A 30 2.25 33.96 -6.22
N LEU A 31 1.02 33.99 -6.71
CA LEU A 31 0.32 32.86 -7.31
C LEU A 31 0.79 32.63 -8.75
N LYS A 32 0.43 31.48 -9.32
CA LYS A 32 0.77 31.12 -10.71
C LYS A 32 0.18 32.12 -11.72
N SER A 33 -0.99 32.66 -11.42
CA SER A 33 -1.63 33.74 -12.17
C SER A 33 -0.90 35.08 -12.11
N GLY A 34 0.10 35.23 -11.22
CA GLY A 34 0.80 36.49 -10.95
C GLY A 34 0.09 37.38 -9.92
N ALA A 35 -1.08 36.98 -9.43
CA ALA A 35 -1.77 37.65 -8.34
C ALA A 35 -1.01 37.47 -7.01
N GLU A 36 -1.09 38.46 -6.13
CA GLU A 36 -0.58 38.36 -4.76
C GLU A 36 -1.71 37.95 -3.82
N ALA A 37 -1.47 36.91 -3.00
CA ALA A 37 -2.38 36.48 -1.96
C ALA A 37 -1.75 36.67 -0.59
N ARG A 38 -2.49 37.30 0.31
CA ARG A 38 -2.09 37.60 1.68
C ARG A 38 -2.66 36.57 2.64
N PHE A 39 -1.79 36.03 3.48
CA PHE A 39 -2.10 34.99 4.44
C PHE A 39 -1.84 35.50 5.85
N ALA A 40 -2.80 35.38 6.75
CA ALA A 40 -2.66 35.74 8.15
C ALA A 40 -2.55 34.49 9.04
N LEU A 41 -1.68 34.53 10.03
CA LEU A 41 -1.51 33.46 11.01
C LEU A 41 -2.78 33.38 11.88
N THR A 42 -3.43 32.22 11.81
CA THR A 42 -4.61 31.87 12.59
C THR A 42 -4.28 30.68 13.46
N LYS A 43 -4.66 30.75 14.74
CA LYS A 43 -4.52 29.67 15.70
C LYS A 43 -5.89 29.10 16.01
N ILE A 44 -6.04 27.80 15.77
CA ILE A 44 -7.29 27.05 15.98
C ILE A 44 -7.08 26.16 17.20
N LEU A 45 -8.00 26.23 18.17
CA LEU A 45 -7.96 25.37 19.35
C LEU A 45 -8.25 23.93 18.95
N HIS A 46 -7.70 22.97 19.69
CA HIS A 46 -7.83 21.55 19.39
C HIS A 46 -9.27 21.12 19.08
N ASP A 47 -10.20 21.51 19.95
CA ASP A 47 -11.62 21.10 19.86
C ASP A 47 -12.34 21.67 18.63
N ASP A 48 -11.77 22.71 18.01
CA ASP A 48 -12.32 23.37 16.84
C ASP A 48 -11.69 22.91 15.53
N ILE A 49 -10.58 22.15 15.54
CA ILE A 49 -9.82 21.81 14.34
C ILE A 49 -10.69 21.06 13.33
N GLU A 50 -11.45 20.06 13.76
CA GLU A 50 -12.28 19.26 12.84
C GLU A 50 -13.42 20.08 12.23
N ALA A 51 -14.06 20.93 13.04
CA ALA A 51 -15.16 21.78 12.60
C ALA A 51 -14.68 22.89 11.65
N GLN A 52 -13.57 23.55 11.98
CA GLN A 52 -13.10 24.74 11.26
C GLN A 52 -12.19 24.41 10.08
N THR A 53 -11.64 23.20 9.98
CA THR A 53 -10.68 22.87 8.91
C THR A 53 -11.04 21.58 8.18
N TYR A 54 -10.69 21.53 6.89
CA TYR A 54 -10.84 20.34 6.06
C TYR A 54 -9.69 20.23 5.05
N VAL A 55 -9.59 19.08 4.38
CA VAL A 55 -8.60 18.82 3.34
C VAL A 55 -9.34 18.36 2.10
N ASP A 56 -9.17 19.07 0.98
CA ASP A 56 -9.69 18.65 -0.33
C ASP A 56 -8.64 17.80 -1.05
N ALA A 57 -8.98 16.54 -1.36
CA ALA A 57 -8.10 15.60 -2.07
C ALA A 57 -7.72 16.07 -3.48
N ALA A 58 -8.54 16.91 -4.12
CA ALA A 58 -8.28 17.47 -5.45
C ALA A 58 -7.24 18.60 -5.44
N VAL A 59 -6.89 19.13 -4.26
CA VAL A 59 -5.90 20.20 -4.08
C VAL A 59 -4.71 19.67 -3.28
N ASN A 60 -4.98 19.06 -2.13
CA ASN A 60 -4.00 18.41 -1.28
C ASN A 60 -4.01 16.90 -1.57
N GLY A 61 -3.03 16.43 -2.34
CA GLY A 61 -2.93 15.04 -2.77
C GLY A 61 -2.61 14.02 -1.67
N ARG A 62 -2.58 14.42 -0.39
CA ARG A 62 -2.29 13.52 0.72
C ARG A 62 -3.50 12.63 1.02
N ASP A 63 -3.28 11.32 1.07
CA ASP A 63 -4.32 10.36 1.43
C ASP A 63 -4.64 10.48 2.92
N GLN A 64 -5.81 11.07 3.23
CA GLN A 64 -6.21 11.36 4.60
C GLN A 64 -6.50 10.07 5.40
N ALA A 65 -6.89 8.97 4.73
CA ALA A 65 -7.23 7.72 5.40
C ALA A 65 -6.02 7.06 6.08
N PHE A 66 -4.80 7.39 5.63
CA PHE A 66 -3.56 6.80 6.15
C PHE A 66 -2.73 7.78 7.00
N LEU A 67 -3.32 8.91 7.41
CA LEU A 67 -2.73 9.78 8.42
C LEU A 67 -3.08 9.25 9.82
N THR A 68 -2.52 8.10 10.22
CA THR A 68 -2.69 7.49 11.54
C THR A 68 -1.72 8.08 12.58
N PRO A 69 -1.92 7.84 13.90
CA PRO A 69 -0.96 8.23 14.94
C PRO A 69 0.47 7.73 14.65
N GLU A 70 0.62 6.52 14.14
CA GLU A 70 1.91 5.90 13.81
C GLU A 70 2.58 6.66 12.65
N SER A 71 1.80 7.00 11.61
CA SER A 71 2.29 7.69 10.40
C SER A 71 2.84 9.10 10.64
N VAL A 72 2.42 9.73 11.75
CA VAL A 72 2.83 11.08 12.20
C VAL A 72 3.62 11.06 13.51
N SER A 73 4.04 9.88 13.97
CA SER A 73 4.81 9.73 15.22
C SER A 73 6.12 10.52 15.22
N ASP A 74 6.77 10.63 14.06
CA ASP A 74 8.02 11.37 13.82
C ASP A 74 7.90 12.88 14.14
N ILE A 75 6.72 13.47 13.96
CA ILE A 75 6.44 14.88 14.27
C ILE A 75 5.65 15.07 15.55
N SER A 76 5.15 14.01 16.19
CA SER A 76 4.30 14.12 17.38
C SER A 76 5.02 14.78 18.55
N ARG A 77 6.31 14.46 18.76
CA ARG A 77 7.12 15.09 19.81
C ARG A 77 7.26 16.59 19.61
N THR A 78 7.54 17.04 18.38
CA THR A 78 7.72 18.46 18.09
C THR A 78 6.40 19.19 18.17
N ILE A 79 5.30 18.62 17.66
CA ILE A 79 3.96 19.21 17.75
C ILE A 79 3.51 19.45 19.19
N LYS A 80 3.78 18.51 20.11
CA LYS A 80 3.51 18.71 21.55
C LYS A 80 4.30 19.86 22.17
N LEU A 81 5.52 20.11 21.69
CA LEU A 81 6.37 21.20 22.20
C LEU A 81 5.95 22.53 21.58
N GLN A 82 5.97 22.60 20.25
CA GLN A 82 5.54 23.75 19.45
C GLN A 82 5.44 23.39 17.97
N GLN A 83 4.47 23.98 17.29
CA GLN A 83 4.40 23.92 15.83
C GLN A 83 5.40 24.92 15.23
N PHE A 84 6.62 24.47 14.90
CA PHE A 84 7.70 25.32 14.39
C PHE A 84 7.37 26.09 13.09
N PHE A 85 6.46 25.55 12.29
CA PHE A 85 6.02 26.17 11.05
C PHE A 85 4.50 26.10 10.98
N PRO A 86 3.79 27.19 10.66
CA PRO A 86 2.35 27.14 10.42
C PRO A 86 2.04 26.34 9.15
N ALA A 87 0.89 25.67 9.16
CA ALA A 87 0.28 25.12 7.95
C ALA A 87 -0.19 26.24 7.01
N ILE A 88 -0.68 25.89 5.83
CA ILE A 88 -1.17 26.88 4.87
C ILE A 88 -2.55 26.48 4.39
N GLY A 89 -3.48 27.42 4.41
CA GLY A 89 -4.86 27.20 4.00
C GLY A 89 -5.51 28.42 3.37
N ARG A 90 -6.67 28.19 2.77
CA ARG A 90 -7.56 29.25 2.27
C ARG A 90 -8.94 29.12 2.90
N GLU A 91 -9.62 30.24 3.08
CA GLU A 91 -11.01 30.24 3.56
C GLU A 91 -11.95 29.92 2.40
N VAL A 92 -12.80 28.89 2.58
CA VAL A 92 -13.84 28.47 1.64
C VAL A 92 -15.09 28.17 2.46
N ASP A 93 -16.19 28.85 2.15
CA ASP A 93 -17.48 28.69 2.83
C ASP A 93 -17.39 28.76 4.37
N GLY A 94 -16.54 29.64 4.89
CA GLY A 94 -16.33 29.85 6.32
C GLY A 94 -15.50 28.77 7.03
N ARG A 95 -14.94 27.81 6.30
CA ARG A 95 -13.98 26.82 6.80
C ARG A 95 -12.63 26.98 6.13
N ILE A 96 -11.57 26.48 6.77
CA ILE A 96 -10.21 26.56 6.25
C ILE A 96 -9.89 25.26 5.50
N GLU A 97 -9.74 25.38 4.18
CA GLU A 97 -9.17 24.32 3.36
C GLU A 97 -7.65 24.30 3.54
N VAL A 98 -7.11 23.20 4.06
CA VAL A 98 -5.68 23.04 4.33
C VAL A 98 -4.95 22.61 3.04
N LEU A 99 -4.27 23.57 2.42
CA LEU A 99 -3.47 23.40 1.20
C LEU A 99 -2.18 22.63 1.47
N ASP A 100 -1.49 22.95 2.57
CA ASP A 100 -0.32 22.23 3.08
C ASP A 100 -0.40 22.07 4.60
N GLY A 101 0.17 20.99 5.12
CA GLY A 101 0.22 20.71 6.54
C GLY A 101 -0.84 19.73 7.04
N SER A 102 -1.40 18.88 6.16
CA SER A 102 -2.34 17.82 6.55
C SER A 102 -1.76 16.85 7.60
N ARG A 103 -0.48 16.47 7.51
CA ARG A 103 0.23 15.72 8.57
C ARG A 103 0.28 16.49 9.90
N ARG A 104 0.50 17.81 9.87
CA ARG A 104 0.53 18.66 11.07
C ARG A 104 -0.86 18.79 11.69
N ARG A 105 -1.89 18.99 10.87
CA ARG A 105 -3.30 18.97 11.28
C ARG A 105 -3.64 17.65 12.00
N ALA A 106 -3.33 16.52 11.39
CA ALA A 106 -3.56 15.19 11.98
C ALA A 106 -2.78 15.01 13.29
N ALA A 107 -1.51 15.40 13.32
CA ALA A 107 -0.72 15.36 14.55
C ALA A 107 -1.30 16.26 15.66
N CYS A 108 -1.80 17.45 15.34
CA CYS A 108 -2.46 18.31 16.33
C CYS A 108 -3.72 17.67 16.91
N LEU A 109 -4.54 17.04 16.07
CA LEU A 109 -5.71 16.26 16.49
C LEU A 109 -5.32 15.11 17.42
N TYR A 110 -4.33 14.29 17.05
CA TYR A 110 -3.93 13.14 17.87
C TYR A 110 -3.22 13.51 19.18
N ASN A 111 -2.61 14.69 19.25
CA ASN A 111 -1.82 15.13 20.40
C ASN A 111 -2.55 16.15 21.28
N GLY A 112 -3.79 16.53 20.98
CA GLY A 112 -4.55 17.47 21.80
C GLY A 112 -4.01 18.90 21.76
N THR A 113 -3.32 19.30 20.68
CA THR A 113 -2.64 20.60 20.60
C THR A 113 -3.36 21.55 19.65
N PRO A 114 -3.24 22.88 19.84
CA PRO A 114 -3.76 23.84 18.87
C PRO A 114 -3.05 23.68 17.51
N PHE A 115 -3.74 24.11 16.45
CA PHE A 115 -3.23 24.09 15.08
C PHE A 115 -3.00 25.51 14.58
N GLU A 116 -1.77 25.77 14.14
CA GLU A 116 -1.38 27.06 13.57
C GLU A 116 -1.36 26.99 12.06
N VAL A 117 -2.10 27.88 11.40
CA VAL A 117 -2.28 27.91 9.95
C VAL A 117 -2.26 29.33 9.43
N LEU A 118 -1.50 29.57 8.38
CA LEU A 118 -1.55 30.78 7.58
C LEU A 118 -2.77 30.68 6.66
N VAL A 119 -3.74 31.57 6.83
CA VAL A 119 -5.01 31.55 6.10
C VAL A 119 -5.12 32.78 5.23
N THR A 120 -5.41 32.58 3.95
CA THR A 120 -5.83 33.67 3.06
C THR A 120 -7.34 33.73 2.95
N LYS A 121 -7.88 34.95 2.89
CA LYS A 121 -9.27 35.24 2.53
C LYS A 121 -9.39 35.79 1.10
N ASP A 122 -8.26 35.97 0.43
CA ASP A 122 -8.24 36.38 -0.96
C ASP A 122 -8.74 35.21 -1.81
N ASP A 123 -9.38 35.53 -2.94
CA ASP A 123 -9.92 34.49 -3.82
C ASP A 123 -8.76 33.77 -4.52
N LEU A 124 -8.70 32.45 -4.36
CA LEU A 124 -7.71 31.58 -4.98
C LEU A 124 -8.39 30.66 -5.97
N SER A 125 -8.05 30.81 -7.25
CA SER A 125 -8.46 29.84 -8.26
C SER A 125 -7.99 28.43 -7.89
N LEU A 126 -8.73 27.39 -8.29
CA LEU A 126 -8.35 26.00 -8.04
C LEU A 126 -6.94 25.68 -8.60
N SER A 127 -6.59 26.27 -9.74
CA SER A 127 -5.26 26.12 -10.35
C SER A 127 -4.15 26.78 -9.52
N ASP A 128 -4.40 27.96 -8.95
CA ASP A 128 -3.44 28.66 -8.10
C ASP A 128 -3.26 27.94 -6.77
N ALA A 129 -4.36 27.51 -6.13
CA ALA A 129 -4.31 26.73 -4.90
C ALA A 129 -3.51 25.43 -5.05
N ARG A 130 -3.69 24.72 -6.17
CA ARG A 130 -2.92 23.51 -6.50
C ARG A 130 -1.44 23.80 -6.69
N GLN A 131 -1.11 24.84 -7.47
CA GLN A 131 0.29 25.20 -7.68
C GLN A 131 0.95 25.60 -6.36
N LEU A 132 0.25 26.38 -5.54
CA LEU A 132 0.72 26.81 -4.23
C LEU A 132 0.97 25.62 -3.30
N ALA A 133 0.06 24.62 -3.28
CA ALA A 133 0.25 23.38 -2.52
C ALA A 133 1.50 22.60 -2.97
N ILE A 134 1.80 22.59 -4.27
CA ILE A 134 3.01 21.98 -4.83
C ILE A 134 4.26 22.76 -4.38
N ASP A 135 4.23 24.09 -4.49
CA ASP A 135 5.39 24.95 -4.25
C ASP A 135 5.82 24.99 -2.77
N ILE A 136 4.87 24.76 -1.84
CA ILE A 136 5.10 24.88 -0.39
C ILE A 136 5.17 23.53 0.33
N GLN A 137 5.27 22.42 -0.40
CA GLN A 137 5.38 21.10 0.22
C GLN A 137 6.68 20.97 1.05
N THR A 138 6.60 21.09 2.39
CA THR A 138 7.80 21.26 3.25
C THR A 138 8.19 20.08 4.14
N ALA A 139 7.33 19.07 4.36
CA ALA A 139 7.55 18.09 5.44
C ALA A 139 7.92 16.66 4.99
N LYS A 140 7.14 16.07 4.08
CA LYS A 140 7.37 14.72 3.54
C LYS A 140 6.78 14.66 2.15
N GLU A 141 7.48 14.07 1.18
CA GLU A 141 6.95 13.96 -0.18
C GLU A 141 5.66 13.12 -0.20
N HIS A 142 4.83 13.32 -1.22
CA HIS A 142 3.68 12.44 -1.45
C HIS A 142 4.19 11.05 -1.83
N THR A 143 3.56 10.00 -1.32
CA THR A 143 3.88 8.63 -1.74
C THR A 143 3.48 8.40 -3.20
N LEU A 144 4.02 7.36 -3.84
CA LEU A 144 3.58 6.97 -5.20
C LEU A 144 2.09 6.69 -5.25
N ARG A 145 1.53 6.09 -4.19
CA ARG A 145 0.10 5.80 -4.07
C ARG A 145 -0.73 7.08 -3.98
N GLU A 146 -0.33 8.03 -3.14
CA GLU A 146 -0.97 9.34 -2.99
C GLU A 146 -1.00 10.09 -4.32
N LEU A 147 0.14 10.11 -5.03
CA LEU A 147 0.20 10.68 -6.38
C LEU A 147 -0.80 9.97 -7.32
N GLY A 148 -0.85 8.64 -7.33
CA GLY A 148 -1.75 7.88 -8.19
C GLY A 148 -3.23 8.16 -7.90
N LYS A 149 -3.65 8.16 -6.64
CA LYS A 149 -5.03 8.50 -6.23
C LYS A 149 -5.40 9.92 -6.64
N ARG A 150 -4.49 10.89 -6.44
CA ARG A 150 -4.68 12.28 -6.89
C ARG A 150 -4.91 12.36 -8.40
N LEU A 151 -4.12 11.64 -9.19
CA LEU A 151 -4.26 11.62 -10.64
C LEU A 151 -5.57 10.99 -11.10
N MET A 152 -6.02 9.92 -10.44
CA MET A 152 -7.32 9.28 -10.70
C MET A 152 -8.51 10.21 -10.43
N VAL A 153 -8.41 11.07 -9.42
CA VAL A 153 -9.44 12.08 -9.12
C VAL A 153 -9.37 13.27 -10.08
N MET A 154 -8.16 13.68 -10.45
CA MET A 154 -7.94 14.91 -11.22
C MET A 154 -8.27 14.77 -12.71
N TYR A 155 -8.03 13.58 -13.29
CA TYR A 155 -8.15 13.34 -14.72
C TYR A 155 -9.27 12.34 -15.01
N PRO A 156 -10.01 12.51 -16.12
CA PRO A 156 -11.03 11.54 -16.50
C PRO A 156 -10.39 10.20 -16.88
N GLU A 157 -11.08 9.09 -16.60
CA GLU A 157 -10.60 7.73 -16.89
C GLU A 157 -10.26 7.51 -18.38
N SER A 158 -10.86 8.29 -19.29
CA SER A 158 -10.61 8.24 -20.73
C SER A 158 -9.24 8.79 -21.14
N MET A 159 -8.58 9.57 -20.29
CA MET A 159 -7.29 10.19 -20.61
C MET A 159 -6.16 9.19 -20.38
N ASN A 160 -5.27 9.03 -21.37
CA ASN A 160 -4.22 8.02 -21.25
C ASN A 160 -3.05 8.51 -20.38
N GLN A 161 -2.31 7.58 -19.79
CA GLN A 161 -1.19 7.89 -18.87
C GLN A 161 -0.09 8.75 -19.52
N SER A 162 0.09 8.69 -20.84
CA SER A 162 1.08 9.51 -21.56
C SER A 162 0.65 10.98 -21.66
N GLU A 163 -0.63 11.23 -21.83
CA GLU A 163 -1.21 12.58 -21.80
C GLU A 163 -1.15 13.17 -20.39
N ILE A 164 -1.48 12.37 -19.37
CA ILE A 164 -1.36 12.78 -17.96
C ILE A 164 0.11 13.10 -17.63
N ALA A 165 1.07 12.30 -18.09
CA ALA A 165 2.49 12.55 -17.91
C ALA A 165 2.91 13.91 -18.50
N ARG A 166 2.42 14.25 -19.70
CA ARG A 166 2.67 15.55 -20.34
C ARG A 166 2.04 16.70 -19.57
N ALA A 167 0.79 16.53 -19.11
CA ALA A 167 0.06 17.57 -18.37
C ALA A 167 0.71 17.87 -17.01
N GLU A 168 1.25 16.85 -16.34
CA GLU A 168 1.91 16.96 -15.03
C GLU A 168 3.41 17.27 -15.13
N GLY A 169 4.01 17.23 -16.33
CA GLY A 169 5.45 17.37 -16.51
C GLY A 169 6.27 16.25 -15.86
N LEU A 170 5.68 15.05 -15.71
CA LEU A 170 6.30 13.88 -15.09
C LEU A 170 6.66 12.83 -16.16
N SER A 171 7.56 11.90 -15.83
CA SER A 171 7.88 10.79 -16.74
C SER A 171 6.72 9.79 -16.80
N ALA A 172 6.47 9.22 -17.98
CA ALA A 172 5.45 8.17 -18.15
C ALA A 172 5.67 6.98 -17.20
N ALA A 173 6.92 6.63 -16.91
CA ALA A 173 7.25 5.60 -15.92
C ALA A 173 6.83 5.96 -14.49
N LYS A 174 6.94 7.23 -14.09
CA LYS A 174 6.48 7.69 -12.76
C LYS A 174 4.95 7.65 -12.67
N ILE A 175 4.26 8.08 -13.72
CA ILE A 175 2.80 7.98 -13.80
C ILE A 175 2.35 6.52 -13.71
N SER A 176 2.91 5.62 -14.52
CA SER A 176 2.56 4.20 -14.50
C SER A 176 2.76 3.56 -13.12
N ARG A 177 3.88 3.83 -12.45
CA ARG A 177 4.14 3.36 -11.08
C ARG A 177 3.16 3.95 -10.06
N ALA A 178 2.76 5.21 -10.21
CA ALA A 178 1.79 5.84 -9.34
C ALA A 178 0.40 5.20 -9.49
N PHE A 179 -0.06 4.95 -10.72
CA PHE A 179 -1.29 4.22 -10.98
C PHE A 179 -1.24 2.79 -10.42
N GLN A 180 -0.14 2.05 -10.62
CA GLN A 180 0.05 0.72 -10.01
C GLN A 180 -0.05 0.77 -8.48
N ALA A 181 0.61 1.75 -7.85
CA ALA A 181 0.55 1.91 -6.41
C ALA A 181 -0.85 2.29 -5.92
N ALA A 182 -1.62 3.05 -6.71
CA ALA A 182 -3.02 3.41 -6.42
C ALA A 182 -4.01 2.26 -6.63
N SER A 183 -3.74 1.34 -7.56
CA SER A 183 -4.58 0.16 -7.81
C SER A 183 -4.54 -0.90 -6.70
N VAL A 184 -3.58 -0.83 -5.77
CA VAL A 184 -3.57 -1.75 -4.63
C VAL A 184 -4.81 -1.51 -3.76
N PRO A 185 -5.56 -2.56 -3.36
CA PRO A 185 -6.73 -2.42 -2.49
C PRO A 185 -6.41 -1.76 -1.15
N ASP A 186 -7.30 -0.89 -0.67
CA ASP A 186 -7.11 -0.13 0.58
C ASP A 186 -7.02 -1.06 1.80
N GLU A 187 -7.71 -2.20 1.77
CA GLU A 187 -7.71 -3.22 2.82
C GLU A 187 -6.32 -3.83 3.04
N LEU A 188 -5.55 -4.04 1.96
CA LEU A 188 -4.17 -4.50 2.04
C LEU A 188 -3.23 -3.40 2.53
N ILE A 189 -3.46 -2.15 2.10
CA ILE A 189 -2.64 -1.01 2.54
C ILE A 189 -2.87 -0.72 4.02
N GLY A 190 -4.10 -0.89 4.52
CA GLY A 190 -4.47 -0.72 5.93
C GLY A 190 -3.79 -1.68 6.91
N LEU A 191 -3.13 -2.74 6.42
CA LEU A 191 -2.30 -3.62 7.25
C LEU A 191 -0.97 -2.99 7.67
N PHE A 192 -0.55 -1.89 7.04
CA PHE A 192 0.74 -1.26 7.29
C PHE A 192 0.60 -0.05 8.21
N PRO A 193 1.40 0.04 9.30
CA PRO A 193 1.39 1.19 10.20
C PRO A 193 1.74 2.53 9.52
N SER A 194 2.58 2.48 8.48
CA SER A 194 3.02 3.65 7.74
C SER A 194 3.18 3.32 6.25
N VAL A 195 2.29 3.89 5.44
CA VAL A 195 2.29 3.76 3.97
C VAL A 195 3.53 4.40 3.34
N SER A 196 4.15 5.35 4.04
CA SER A 196 5.38 6.02 3.60
C SER A 196 6.56 5.07 3.45
N ASP A 197 6.55 3.93 4.14
CA ASP A 197 7.67 2.98 4.12
C ASP A 197 7.57 2.00 2.94
N LEU A 198 6.44 1.97 2.23
CA LEU A 198 6.23 1.08 1.08
C LEU A 198 6.97 1.56 -0.17
N SER A 199 7.76 0.66 -0.73
CA SER A 199 8.45 0.85 -2.02
C SER A 199 7.57 0.42 -3.20
N ILE A 200 7.99 0.76 -4.42
CA ILE A 200 7.30 0.29 -5.63
C ILE A 200 7.23 -1.24 -5.74
N ASN A 201 8.27 -1.96 -5.30
CA ASN A 201 8.28 -3.42 -5.31
C ASN A 201 7.28 -4.01 -4.31
N ASP A 202 7.04 -3.30 -3.20
CA ASP A 202 6.06 -3.67 -2.20
C ASP A 202 4.65 -3.53 -2.81
N TYR A 203 4.33 -2.39 -3.43
CA TYR A 203 3.06 -2.20 -4.14
C TYR A 203 2.83 -3.23 -5.25
N GLN A 204 3.84 -3.54 -6.06
CA GLN A 204 3.75 -4.56 -7.11
C GLN A 204 3.49 -5.96 -6.54
N THR A 205 4.12 -6.30 -5.41
CA THR A 205 3.87 -7.57 -4.71
C THR A 205 2.43 -7.62 -4.20
N LEU A 206 1.92 -6.55 -3.60
CA LEU A 206 0.57 -6.48 -3.05
C LEU A 206 -0.48 -6.58 -4.16
N LEU A 207 -0.28 -5.85 -5.27
CA LEU A 207 -1.15 -5.91 -6.43
C LEU A 207 -1.22 -7.32 -7.04
N ASP A 208 -0.06 -7.95 -7.27
CA ASP A 208 0.02 -9.33 -7.77
C ASP A 208 -0.69 -10.34 -6.84
N ILE A 209 -0.62 -10.13 -5.53
CA ILE A 209 -1.34 -10.97 -4.56
C ILE A 209 -2.85 -10.75 -4.65
N ALA A 210 -3.31 -9.49 -4.73
CA ALA A 210 -4.73 -9.16 -4.88
C ALA A 210 -5.31 -9.77 -6.16
N GLU A 211 -4.65 -9.57 -7.30
CA GLU A 211 -5.06 -10.15 -8.59
C GLU A 211 -5.11 -11.68 -8.53
N LYS A 212 -4.15 -12.33 -7.85
CA LYS A 212 -4.15 -13.79 -7.66
C LYS A 212 -5.27 -14.28 -6.76
N VAL A 213 -5.66 -13.50 -5.74
CA VAL A 213 -6.79 -13.82 -4.86
C VAL A 213 -8.10 -13.73 -5.64
N GLU A 214 -8.26 -12.67 -6.43
CA GLU A 214 -9.41 -12.47 -7.29
C GLU A 214 -9.52 -13.57 -8.37
N ALA A 215 -8.42 -13.88 -9.06
CA ALA A 215 -8.38 -14.92 -10.09
C ALA A 215 -8.78 -16.31 -9.59
N ARG A 216 -8.56 -16.61 -8.31
CA ARG A 216 -8.99 -17.88 -7.67
C ARG A 216 -10.35 -17.78 -6.97
N LYS A 217 -11.08 -16.67 -7.17
CA LYS A 217 -12.34 -16.34 -6.49
C LYS A 217 -12.21 -16.51 -4.97
N GLY A 218 -11.08 -16.08 -4.41
CA GLY A 218 -10.87 -16.02 -2.98
C GLY A 218 -11.42 -14.72 -2.41
N SER A 219 -11.75 -14.72 -1.12
CA SER A 219 -12.06 -13.49 -0.41
C SER A 219 -10.75 -12.77 -0.06
N LEU A 220 -10.64 -11.51 -0.48
CA LEU A 220 -9.54 -10.65 -0.05
C LEU A 220 -9.68 -10.32 1.44
N ASP A 221 -10.91 -10.11 1.91
CA ASP A 221 -11.22 -9.80 3.31
C ASP A 221 -10.78 -10.94 4.24
N GLU A 222 -11.06 -12.21 3.89
CA GLU A 222 -10.60 -13.36 4.69
C GLU A 222 -9.06 -13.41 4.80
N LEU A 223 -8.36 -13.06 3.73
CA LEU A 223 -6.90 -12.97 3.74
C LEU A 223 -6.42 -11.84 4.66
N VAL A 224 -7.05 -10.67 4.55
CA VAL A 224 -6.72 -9.48 5.37
C VAL A 224 -6.95 -9.77 6.85
N GLU A 225 -8.08 -10.36 7.22
CA GLU A 225 -8.39 -10.73 8.61
C GLU A 225 -7.38 -11.74 9.17
N THR A 226 -7.07 -12.79 8.40
CA THR A 226 -6.06 -13.79 8.83
C THR A 226 -4.68 -13.16 9.02
N VAL A 227 -4.32 -12.17 8.18
CA VAL A 227 -3.05 -11.44 8.35
C VAL A 227 -3.11 -10.53 9.57
N ARG A 228 -4.24 -9.85 9.82
CA ARG A 228 -4.43 -9.00 11.00
C ARG A 228 -4.27 -9.78 12.30
N GLU A 229 -4.88 -10.96 12.41
CA GLU A 229 -4.70 -11.86 13.56
C GLU A 229 -3.22 -12.24 13.79
N ARG A 230 -2.45 -12.45 12.72
CA ARG A 230 -1.01 -12.74 12.82
C ARG A 230 -0.19 -11.52 13.26
N ILE A 231 -0.58 -10.33 12.83
CA ILE A 231 0.07 -9.08 13.26
C ILE A 231 -0.19 -8.86 14.75
N GLU A 232 -1.43 -9.01 15.20
CA GLU A 232 -1.82 -8.84 16.61
C GLU A 232 -1.16 -9.91 17.52
N GLY A 233 -0.99 -11.13 17.01
CA GLY A 233 -0.32 -12.21 17.74
C GLY A 233 1.22 -12.14 17.76
N ASP A 234 1.85 -11.28 16.96
CA ASP A 234 3.30 -11.16 16.90
C ASP A 234 3.81 -10.03 17.81
N THR A 235 4.23 -10.39 19.02
CA THR A 235 4.78 -9.44 20.01
C THR A 235 6.14 -8.85 19.62
N THR A 236 6.75 -9.29 18.51
CA THR A 236 8.04 -8.79 18.01
C THR A 236 7.89 -7.73 16.93
N LEU A 237 6.67 -7.50 16.44
CA LEU A 237 6.36 -6.42 15.51
C LEU A 237 6.31 -5.09 16.24
N ASP A 238 7.22 -4.18 15.90
CA ASP A 238 7.19 -2.79 16.36
C ASP A 238 6.56 -1.91 15.26
N PRO A 239 5.38 -1.31 15.47
CA PRO A 239 4.74 -0.44 14.48
C PRO A 239 5.58 0.78 14.07
N HIS A 240 6.55 1.19 14.88
CA HIS A 240 7.44 2.32 14.61
C HIS A 240 8.73 1.90 13.89
N ASP A 241 9.02 0.60 13.77
CA ASP A 241 10.18 0.10 13.05
C ASP A 241 9.88 0.00 11.53
N PRO A 242 10.62 0.72 10.66
CA PRO A 242 10.47 0.61 9.21
C PRO A 242 10.68 -0.81 8.65
N THR A 243 11.34 -1.71 9.38
CA THR A 243 11.51 -3.12 8.96
C THR A 243 10.24 -3.95 9.11
N SER A 244 9.25 -3.49 9.89
CA SER A 244 7.98 -4.18 10.14
C SER A 244 7.19 -4.43 8.86
N LYS A 245 7.32 -3.56 7.84
CA LYS A 245 6.70 -3.79 6.53
C LYS A 245 7.12 -5.12 5.89
N SER A 246 8.38 -5.53 6.05
CA SER A 246 8.90 -6.75 5.43
C SER A 246 8.31 -7.99 6.08
N ARG A 247 8.08 -7.93 7.41
CA ARG A 247 7.39 -8.99 8.15
C ARG A 247 5.93 -9.09 7.73
N ILE A 248 5.21 -7.96 7.66
CA ILE A 248 3.81 -7.91 7.22
C ILE A 248 3.65 -8.49 5.80
N ILE A 249 4.51 -8.09 4.84
CA ILE A 249 4.53 -8.68 3.50
C ILE A 249 4.81 -10.19 3.55
N GLY A 250 5.68 -10.64 4.45
CA GLY A 250 5.94 -12.06 4.72
C GLY A 250 4.67 -12.80 5.17
N PHE A 251 3.88 -12.23 6.08
CA PHE A 251 2.60 -12.79 6.51
C PHE A 251 1.60 -12.86 5.37
N ILE A 252 1.43 -11.79 4.59
CA ILE A 252 0.54 -11.75 3.42
C ILE A 252 0.92 -12.86 2.43
N ARG A 253 2.22 -13.01 2.12
CA ARG A 253 2.72 -14.09 1.23
C ARG A 253 2.44 -15.48 1.81
N SER A 254 2.68 -15.66 3.11
CA SER A 254 2.44 -16.94 3.80
C SER A 254 0.97 -17.32 3.76
N VAL A 255 0.07 -16.43 4.18
CA VAL A 255 -1.38 -16.67 4.16
C VAL A 255 -1.87 -16.96 2.74
N ASN A 256 -1.42 -16.17 1.76
CA ASN A 256 -1.80 -16.38 0.37
C ASN A 256 -1.37 -17.77 -0.15
N SER A 257 -0.16 -18.23 0.20
CA SER A 257 0.35 -19.54 -0.22
C SER A 257 -0.33 -20.71 0.49
N SER A 258 -0.63 -20.59 1.79
CA SER A 258 -1.41 -21.59 2.53
C SER A 258 -2.83 -21.75 1.97
N ALA A 259 -3.47 -20.65 1.57
CA ALA A 259 -4.77 -20.69 0.90
C ALA A 259 -4.71 -21.39 -0.48
N LYS A 260 -3.56 -21.35 -1.18
CA LYS A 260 -3.35 -22.16 -2.40
C LYS A 260 -3.27 -23.65 -2.07
N SER A 261 -2.58 -24.04 -0.99
CA SER A 261 -2.48 -25.45 -0.59
C SER A 261 -3.77 -26.03 -0.01
N ALA A 262 -4.59 -25.21 0.66
CA ALA A 262 -5.86 -25.64 1.23
C ALA A 262 -6.95 -25.88 0.15
N LYS A 263 -6.97 -25.08 -0.92
CA LYS A 263 -7.84 -25.32 -2.10
C LYS A 263 -7.26 -26.34 -3.08
N ALA A 264 -5.97 -26.66 -2.97
CA ALA A 264 -5.40 -27.83 -3.62
C ALA A 264 -5.67 -29.07 -2.76
N ASP A 265 -6.95 -29.40 -2.57
CA ASP A 265 -7.31 -30.78 -2.34
C ASP A 265 -6.57 -31.58 -3.42
N LYS A 266 -5.68 -32.48 -2.99
CA LYS A 266 -5.01 -33.37 -3.94
C LYS A 266 -6.11 -34.21 -4.58
N LYS A 267 -6.63 -33.74 -5.72
CA LYS A 267 -7.65 -34.42 -6.54
C LYS A 267 -7.27 -35.88 -6.80
N VAL A 268 -5.97 -36.18 -6.75
CA VAL A 268 -5.41 -37.51 -6.79
C VAL A 268 -4.70 -37.84 -5.47
N VAL A 269 -5.30 -38.74 -4.68
CA VAL A 269 -4.67 -39.32 -3.48
C VAL A 269 -3.72 -40.43 -3.91
N THR A 270 -2.45 -40.36 -3.52
CA THR A 270 -1.45 -41.40 -3.80
C THR A 270 -1.12 -42.18 -2.53
N GLU A 271 -1.45 -43.47 -2.53
CA GLU A 271 -1.15 -44.44 -1.47
C GLU A 271 0.05 -45.30 -1.88
N LYS A 272 1.05 -45.44 -0.99
CA LYS A 272 2.19 -46.34 -1.23
C LYS A 272 1.79 -47.75 -0.80
N MET A 273 1.73 -48.67 -1.75
CA MET A 273 1.32 -50.06 -1.47
C MET A 273 2.46 -50.92 -0.94
N ALA A 274 3.70 -50.60 -1.33
CA ALA A 274 4.90 -51.27 -0.82
C ALA A 274 6.08 -50.29 -0.74
N VAL A 275 6.99 -50.56 0.18
CA VAL A 275 8.26 -49.83 0.34
C VAL A 275 9.39 -50.74 -0.11
N PHE A 276 10.22 -50.25 -1.01
CA PHE A 276 11.38 -50.97 -1.53
C PHE A 276 12.67 -50.25 -1.15
N ALA A 277 13.78 -50.99 -1.13
CA ALA A 277 15.10 -50.44 -0.85
C ALA A 277 15.61 -49.53 -1.99
N ASP A 278 15.35 -49.89 -3.26
CA ASP A 278 15.64 -49.03 -4.41
C ASP A 278 14.58 -47.93 -4.53
N LYS A 279 15.00 -46.66 -4.47
CA LYS A 279 14.13 -45.49 -4.64
C LYS A 279 13.45 -45.45 -6.02
N LYS A 280 13.97 -46.16 -7.02
CA LYS A 280 13.38 -46.27 -8.37
C LYS A 280 12.41 -47.45 -8.52
N GLN A 281 12.33 -48.33 -7.53
CA GLN A 281 11.36 -49.42 -7.47
C GLN A 281 10.18 -48.99 -6.59
N PHE A 282 8.97 -49.05 -7.13
CA PHE A 282 7.78 -48.61 -6.39
C PHE A 282 6.52 -49.34 -6.83
N ALA A 283 5.55 -49.41 -5.91
CA ALA A 283 4.18 -49.84 -6.13
C ALA A 283 3.26 -48.85 -5.40
N ARG A 284 2.39 -48.17 -6.13
CA ARG A 284 1.49 -47.14 -5.58
C ARG A 284 0.13 -47.16 -6.24
N LYS A 285 -0.89 -46.81 -5.46
CA LYS A 285 -2.27 -46.63 -5.90
C LYS A 285 -2.59 -45.15 -5.94
N LYS A 286 -3.10 -44.67 -7.07
CA LYS A 286 -3.63 -43.32 -7.24
C LYS A 286 -5.14 -43.41 -7.32
N THR A 287 -5.83 -42.60 -6.52
CA THR A 287 -7.30 -42.51 -6.52
C THR A 287 -7.69 -41.09 -6.89
N ASP A 288 -8.36 -40.94 -8.03
CA ASP A 288 -9.00 -39.70 -8.47
C ASP A 288 -10.51 -39.84 -8.24
N ALA A 289 -10.99 -39.27 -7.14
CA ALA A 289 -12.40 -39.38 -6.73
C ALA A 289 -13.33 -38.62 -7.68
N GLU A 290 -12.85 -37.56 -8.33
CA GLU A 290 -13.62 -36.72 -9.26
C GLU A 290 -13.88 -37.46 -10.57
N LYS A 291 -12.87 -38.19 -11.08
CA LYS A 291 -12.99 -38.99 -12.32
C LYS A 291 -13.47 -40.42 -12.09
N ARG A 292 -13.74 -40.81 -10.84
CA ARG A 292 -13.99 -42.21 -10.44
C ARG A 292 -12.91 -43.17 -10.97
N LEU A 293 -11.65 -42.71 -10.99
CA LEU A 293 -10.54 -43.42 -11.60
C LEU A 293 -9.56 -43.90 -10.53
N VAL A 294 -9.22 -45.19 -10.59
CA VAL A 294 -8.15 -45.78 -9.79
C VAL A 294 -7.04 -46.23 -10.74
N THR A 295 -5.80 -45.85 -10.45
CA THR A 295 -4.62 -46.24 -11.21
C THR A 295 -3.60 -46.90 -10.31
N TYR A 296 -3.17 -48.11 -10.66
CA TYR A 296 -2.07 -48.81 -10.01
C TYR A 296 -0.80 -48.61 -10.83
N GLU A 297 0.25 -48.06 -10.22
CA GLU A 297 1.52 -47.82 -10.88
C GLU A 297 2.63 -48.64 -10.23
N PHE A 298 3.35 -49.37 -11.08
CA PHE A 298 4.47 -50.23 -10.70
C PHE A 298 5.71 -49.84 -11.49
N SER A 299 6.87 -49.85 -10.85
CA SER A 299 8.16 -49.59 -11.50
C SER A 299 9.18 -50.63 -11.06
N ARG A 300 9.92 -51.18 -12.04
CA ARG A 300 10.98 -52.18 -11.84
C ARG A 300 10.52 -53.44 -11.07
N ILE A 301 9.35 -53.96 -11.43
CA ILE A 301 8.86 -55.24 -10.91
C ILE A 301 9.37 -56.38 -11.81
N PRO A 302 9.88 -57.49 -11.25
CA PRO A 302 10.27 -58.67 -12.04
C PRO A 302 9.14 -59.24 -12.89
N ALA A 303 9.45 -59.79 -14.07
CA ALA A 303 8.46 -60.25 -15.05
C ALA A 303 7.51 -61.34 -14.52
N HIS A 304 7.98 -62.25 -13.66
CA HIS A 304 7.12 -63.29 -13.08
C HIS A 304 6.02 -62.69 -12.18
N TYR A 305 6.36 -61.71 -11.34
CA TYR A 305 5.37 -60.99 -10.54
C TYR A 305 4.42 -60.13 -11.38
N GLN A 306 4.88 -59.59 -12.53
CA GLN A 306 3.98 -58.90 -13.46
C GLN A 306 2.92 -59.87 -14.01
N ALA A 307 3.32 -61.08 -14.42
CA ALA A 307 2.40 -62.10 -14.90
C ALA A 307 1.38 -62.54 -13.84
N GLU A 308 1.81 -62.67 -12.58
CA GLU A 308 0.91 -62.96 -11.45
C GLU A 308 -0.10 -61.82 -11.21
N LEU A 309 0.35 -60.56 -11.25
CA LEU A 309 -0.53 -59.39 -11.14
C LEU A 309 -1.56 -59.34 -12.28
N ASP A 310 -1.14 -59.59 -13.52
CA ASP A 310 -2.03 -59.60 -14.68
C ASP A 310 -3.10 -60.70 -14.56
N ALA A 311 -2.71 -61.90 -14.13
CA ALA A 311 -3.64 -63.01 -13.91
C ALA A 311 -4.66 -62.69 -12.80
N ALA A 312 -4.21 -62.11 -11.68
CA ALA A 312 -5.07 -61.71 -10.58
C ALA A 312 -6.07 -60.61 -11.00
N VAL A 313 -5.59 -59.59 -11.73
CA VAL A 313 -6.45 -58.51 -12.24
C VAL A 313 -7.51 -59.05 -13.20
N LYS A 314 -7.14 -59.92 -14.15
CA LYS A 314 -8.10 -60.55 -15.06
C LYS A 314 -9.17 -61.35 -14.32
N THR A 315 -8.77 -62.18 -13.37
CA THR A 315 -9.68 -62.99 -12.55
C THR A 315 -10.72 -62.13 -11.83
N ILE A 316 -10.28 -61.02 -11.23
CA ILE A 316 -11.17 -60.08 -10.52
C ILE A 316 -12.13 -59.40 -11.50
N LEU A 317 -11.65 -58.97 -12.67
CA LEU A 317 -12.48 -58.31 -13.69
C LEU A 317 -13.54 -59.27 -14.26
N GLU A 318 -13.19 -60.54 -14.47
CA GLU A 318 -14.13 -61.58 -14.91
C GLU A 318 -15.24 -61.79 -13.87
N LYS A 319 -14.87 -61.89 -12.58
CA LYS A 319 -15.85 -61.99 -11.49
C LYS A 319 -16.80 -60.79 -11.45
N MET A 320 -16.26 -59.57 -11.56
CA MET A 320 -17.06 -58.34 -11.56
C MET A 320 -18.04 -58.29 -12.74
N GLN A 321 -17.60 -58.73 -13.92
CA GLN A 321 -18.47 -58.78 -15.11
C GLN A 321 -19.58 -59.83 -14.99
N ALA A 322 -19.30 -60.97 -14.34
CA ALA A 322 -20.29 -62.00 -14.09
C ALA A 322 -21.37 -61.52 -13.10
N GLU A 323 -20.98 -60.82 -12.03
CA GLU A 323 -21.91 -60.24 -11.04
C GLU A 323 -22.77 -59.11 -11.62
N SER A 324 -22.27 -58.37 -12.62
CA SER A 324 -23.04 -57.33 -13.32
C SER A 324 -24.03 -57.88 -14.35
N LYS A 325 -23.99 -59.17 -14.67
CA LYS A 325 -24.88 -59.82 -15.65
C LYS A 325 -25.98 -60.68 -15.01
N ALA A 326 -25.88 -60.94 -13.71
CA ALA A 326 -26.89 -61.60 -12.90
C ALA A 326 -27.89 -60.58 -12.33
#